data_AF-A0A0V1CY29-F1
#
_entry.id   AF-A0A0V1CY29-F1
#
_cell.length_a   1.000
_cell.length_b   1.000
_cell.length_c   1.000
_cell.angle_alpha   90.00
_cell.angle_beta   90.00
_cell.angle_gamma   90.00
#
_symmetry.space_group_name_H-M   'P 1'
#
loop_
_entity.id
_entity.type
_entity.pdbx_description
1 polymer ?
#
loop_
_entity_poly.entity_id
_entity_poly.type
_entity_poly.pdbx_seq_one_letter_code
_entity_poly.pdbx_strand_id
1 'polypeptide(L)'
;MALPKIRMNSSGDRPQHPYHIVYRKMEKIIQNMLSDADGVPVRTVKSFISKIPSVFTGIDLVQWIFHHIPTEDLTEALHVSHMLASHGYLFPIDDHLLMVKCDNTFYRFQTPYFWPSNCWEPENTDYAVYLCKRTMHNKAHLELEDFEAENLAKLQKMFCRKWEFIFMQAEAQYKVDKKRDRLERQILDSQERAFWDLHRPVPGSVNTTEVDFRKLSRCHRVKTSDALHCRSACHQNSTTLNEHYKGEIQMLQSRLARNALKTSKVAELYVCIVIINLIAYSEQRFEFDPIFKAPEPSNPWISDQVDYWELDRTGEISAKRVKRWALSFDELLSDLAGRECFMKFLEKEYSGENLRFWEAVQSLRFSSCRLVPVKVTAIYNDYLGPTAASPVNVDSKVMEITNKNLENPGRWSFDEAAEHIYCLMKNDSYQRFIRSDHYKELVTGEKKKVNHKSDMNRCFFYYYFFLINECLVGRKNGWSTLGDLISRQTRYVVTTDKVHLIRF
;
A
#
# COMPACT_ATOMS: atom_id res chain seq x y z
N MET A 1 -7.18 -29.24 -30.58
CA MET A 1 -6.70 -29.36 -29.19
C MET A 1 -7.90 -29.68 -28.33
N ALA A 2 -7.88 -30.77 -27.55
CA ALA A 2 -8.82 -30.91 -26.45
C ALA A 2 -8.19 -30.10 -25.31
N LEU A 3 -8.61 -28.85 -25.24
CA LEU A 3 -8.04 -27.84 -24.37
C LEU A 3 -8.57 -28.05 -22.95
N PRO A 4 -7.84 -27.61 -21.91
CA PRO A 4 -8.39 -27.54 -20.56
C PRO A 4 -9.74 -26.79 -20.61
N LYS A 5 -10.66 -27.09 -19.68
CA LYS A 5 -11.97 -26.41 -19.64
C LYS A 5 -11.84 -25.09 -18.89
N ILE A 6 -12.36 -24.01 -19.49
CA ILE A 6 -12.51 -22.72 -18.82
C ILE A 6 -13.48 -22.91 -17.66
N ARG A 7 -13.14 -22.41 -16.47
CA ARG A 7 -13.99 -22.49 -15.29
C ARG A 7 -15.28 -21.72 -15.53
N MET A 8 -16.41 -22.36 -15.24
CA MET A 8 -17.74 -21.74 -15.22
C MET A 8 -18.28 -21.77 -13.80
N ASN A 9 -18.95 -20.71 -13.36
CA ASN A 9 -19.66 -20.72 -12.08
C ASN A 9 -20.97 -21.53 -12.20
N SER A 10 -21.69 -21.71 -11.08
CA SER A 10 -22.97 -22.43 -11.04
C SER A 10 -24.10 -21.77 -11.84
N SER A 11 -23.95 -20.51 -12.27
CA SER A 11 -24.88 -19.80 -13.16
C SER A 11 -24.50 -19.88 -14.64
N GLY A 12 -23.36 -20.49 -14.99
CA GLY A 12 -22.84 -20.54 -16.35
C GLY A 12 -22.03 -19.32 -16.78
N ASP A 13 -21.80 -18.37 -15.87
CA ASP A 13 -20.95 -17.20 -16.11
C ASP A 13 -19.48 -17.48 -15.78
N ARG A 14 -18.58 -16.77 -16.46
CA ARG A 14 -17.15 -16.83 -16.15
C ARG A 14 -16.89 -16.18 -14.78
N PRO A 15 -16.29 -16.91 -13.81
CA PRO A 15 -15.93 -16.32 -12.54
C PRO A 15 -14.88 -15.24 -12.76
N GLN A 16 -14.97 -14.14 -12.02
CA GLN A 16 -14.00 -13.06 -12.10
C GLN A 16 -12.79 -13.41 -11.21
N HIS A 17 -11.59 -13.38 -11.77
CA HIS A 17 -10.38 -13.63 -11.00
C HIS A 17 -10.23 -12.62 -9.85
N PRO A 18 -9.74 -13.02 -8.65
CA PRO A 18 -9.53 -12.09 -7.53
C PRO A 18 -8.57 -10.95 -7.87
N TYR A 19 -7.67 -11.16 -8.83
CA TYR A 19 -6.74 -10.17 -9.35
C TYR A 19 -7.16 -9.58 -10.71
N HIS A 20 -8.43 -9.65 -11.11
CA HIS A 20 -8.87 -9.23 -12.45
C HIS A 20 -8.47 -7.80 -12.84
N ILE A 21 -8.41 -6.85 -11.89
CA ILE A 21 -7.99 -5.47 -12.17
C ILE A 21 -6.52 -5.43 -12.63
N VAL A 22 -5.67 -6.27 -12.05
CA VAL A 22 -4.25 -6.37 -12.42
C VAL A 22 -4.15 -6.96 -13.82
N TYR A 23 -4.82 -8.08 -14.09
CA TYR A 23 -4.83 -8.70 -15.41
C TYR A 23 -5.34 -7.76 -16.49
N ARG A 24 -6.45 -7.06 -16.26
CA ARG A 24 -6.97 -6.07 -17.21
C ARG A 24 -5.96 -4.96 -17.53
N LYS A 25 -5.15 -4.53 -16.56
CA LYS A 25 -4.08 -3.54 -16.81
C LYS A 25 -2.94 -4.14 -17.62
N MET A 26 -2.51 -5.36 -17.32
CA MET A 26 -1.46 -6.08 -18.06
C MET A 26 -1.90 -6.34 -19.50
N GLU A 27 -3.11 -6.82 -19.71
CA GLU A 27 -3.70 -7.07 -21.03
C GLU A 27 -3.79 -5.79 -21.87
N LYS A 28 -4.12 -4.65 -21.25
CA LYS A 28 -4.10 -3.36 -21.94
C LYS A 28 -2.70 -2.99 -22.43
N ILE A 29 -1.67 -3.27 -21.63
CA ILE A 29 -0.27 -3.07 -22.05
C ILE A 29 0.05 -3.99 -23.23
N ILE A 30 -0.31 -5.27 -23.16
CA ILE A 30 -0.08 -6.24 -24.24
C ILE A 30 -0.81 -5.83 -25.53
N GLN A 31 -2.05 -5.33 -25.43
CA GLN A 31 -2.80 -4.83 -26.59
C GLN A 31 -2.09 -3.65 -27.25
N ASN A 32 -1.52 -2.73 -26.48
CA ASN A 32 -0.74 -1.62 -27.01
C ASN A 32 0.56 -2.12 -27.69
N MET A 33 1.23 -3.12 -27.09
CA MET A 33 2.43 -3.75 -27.67
C MET A 33 2.14 -4.49 -28.99
N LEU A 34 0.90 -4.92 -29.21
CA LEU A 34 0.45 -5.59 -30.43
C LEU A 34 -0.04 -4.62 -31.53
N SER A 35 0.03 -3.31 -31.28
CA SER A 35 -0.38 -2.28 -32.26
C SER A 35 0.49 -2.32 -33.52
N ASP A 36 -0.13 -2.23 -34.70
CA ASP A 36 0.61 -2.21 -35.98
C ASP A 36 1.45 -0.95 -36.18
N ALA A 37 1.07 0.17 -35.55
CA ALA A 37 1.72 1.46 -35.74
C ALA A 37 2.85 1.74 -34.74
N ASP A 38 2.68 1.32 -33.50
CA ASP A 38 3.51 1.73 -32.35
C ASP A 38 3.73 0.55 -31.39
N GLY A 39 3.66 -0.68 -31.89
CA GLY A 39 3.87 -1.90 -31.12
C GLY A 39 5.34 -2.35 -31.09
N VAL A 40 5.57 -3.46 -30.39
CA VAL A 40 6.88 -4.14 -30.37
C VAL A 40 7.11 -4.77 -31.76
N PRO A 41 8.27 -4.59 -32.40
CA PRO A 41 8.53 -5.09 -33.75
C PRO A 41 8.60 -6.63 -33.78
N VAL A 42 7.51 -7.26 -34.21
CA VAL A 42 7.41 -8.72 -34.40
C VAL A 42 7.87 -9.10 -35.81
N ARG A 43 8.84 -10.02 -35.91
CA ARG A 43 9.47 -10.43 -37.17
C ARG A 43 9.58 -11.94 -37.32
N THR A 44 9.74 -12.40 -38.55
CA THR A 44 10.17 -13.77 -38.86
C THR A 44 11.68 -13.76 -39.07
N VAL A 45 12.42 -14.42 -38.18
CA VAL A 45 13.88 -14.53 -38.26
C VAL A 45 14.25 -15.76 -39.09
N LYS A 46 15.09 -15.57 -40.12
CA LYS A 46 15.61 -16.63 -40.97
C LYS A 46 17.10 -16.80 -40.69
N SER A 47 17.52 -18.03 -40.41
CA SER A 47 18.92 -18.46 -40.39
C SER A 47 19.16 -19.49 -41.49
N PHE A 48 20.40 -19.93 -41.65
CA PHE A 48 20.75 -21.00 -42.60
C PHE A 48 20.04 -22.33 -42.29
N ILE A 49 19.73 -22.59 -41.00
CA ILE A 49 19.24 -23.89 -40.51
C ILE A 49 17.76 -23.82 -40.09
N SER A 50 17.26 -22.63 -39.72
CA SER A 50 15.94 -22.47 -39.12
C SER A 50 15.21 -21.21 -39.60
N LYS A 51 13.88 -21.29 -39.62
CA LYS A 51 12.99 -20.14 -39.83
C LYS A 51 12.07 -20.05 -38.62
N ILE A 52 12.20 -18.99 -37.83
CA ILE A 52 11.46 -18.77 -36.59
C ILE A 52 10.44 -17.65 -36.86
N PRO A 53 9.15 -17.97 -37.04
CA PRO A 53 8.12 -16.97 -37.33
C PRO A 53 7.76 -16.16 -36.08
N SER A 54 7.19 -14.96 -36.23
CA SER A 54 6.49 -14.21 -35.18
C SER A 54 7.21 -14.10 -33.82
N VAL A 55 8.43 -13.55 -33.82
CA VAL A 55 9.23 -13.30 -32.60
C VAL A 55 9.70 -11.85 -32.51
N PHE A 56 9.99 -11.40 -31.30
CA PHE A 56 10.63 -10.11 -31.00
C PHE A 56 11.79 -10.34 -30.01
N THR A 57 12.71 -9.38 -29.87
CA THR A 57 13.85 -9.50 -28.94
C THR A 57 13.54 -8.92 -27.57
N GLY A 58 14.28 -9.36 -26.56
CA GLY A 58 14.19 -8.79 -25.21
C GLY A 58 14.56 -7.30 -25.18
N ILE A 59 15.57 -6.89 -25.95
CA ILE A 59 15.94 -5.47 -26.12
C ILE A 59 14.76 -4.66 -26.67
N ASP A 60 14.13 -5.13 -27.76
CA ASP A 60 13.00 -4.43 -28.38
C ASP A 60 11.82 -4.27 -27.40
N LEU A 61 11.53 -5.32 -26.61
CA LEU A 61 10.48 -5.29 -25.58
C LEU A 61 10.78 -4.28 -24.47
N VAL A 62 11.97 -4.36 -23.87
CA VAL A 62 12.33 -3.52 -22.72
C VAL A 62 12.41 -2.05 -23.13
N GLN A 63 12.97 -1.77 -24.30
CA GLN A 63 12.97 -0.42 -24.87
C GLN A 63 11.55 0.08 -25.12
N TRP A 64 10.67 -0.75 -25.68
CA TRP A 64 9.28 -0.35 -25.89
C TRP A 64 8.61 0.03 -24.56
N ILE A 65 8.79 -0.76 -23.50
CA ILE A 65 8.25 -0.44 -22.16
C ILE A 65 8.79 0.88 -21.64
N PHE A 66 10.11 1.08 -21.71
CA PHE A 66 10.76 2.30 -21.22
C PHE A 66 10.25 3.58 -21.90
N HIS A 67 9.86 3.50 -23.18
CA HIS A 67 9.34 4.66 -23.92
C HIS A 67 7.83 4.91 -23.71
N HIS A 68 7.04 3.87 -23.41
CA HIS A 68 5.57 3.96 -23.37
C HIS A 68 4.97 3.91 -21.97
N ILE A 69 5.72 3.41 -20.98
CA ILE A 69 5.31 3.30 -19.59
C ILE A 69 6.23 4.21 -18.76
N PRO A 70 5.70 5.04 -17.85
CA PRO A 70 6.54 5.87 -16.99
C PRO A 70 7.33 4.97 -16.02
N THR A 71 8.59 4.71 -16.37
CA THR A 71 9.57 4.00 -15.56
C THR A 71 10.76 4.92 -15.28
N GLU A 72 11.36 4.83 -14.10
CA GLU A 72 12.51 5.62 -13.67
C GLU A 72 13.77 5.27 -14.47
N ASP A 73 14.00 3.98 -14.70
CA ASP A 73 15.17 3.47 -15.41
C ASP A 73 14.86 2.20 -16.23
N LEU A 74 15.88 1.68 -16.93
CA LEU A 74 15.76 0.45 -17.74
C LEU A 74 15.59 -0.80 -16.85
N THR A 75 16.02 -0.75 -15.59
CA THR A 75 15.88 -1.86 -14.62
C THR A 75 14.41 -2.06 -14.27
N GLU A 76 13.68 -0.98 -14.01
CA GLU A 76 12.24 -1.00 -13.78
C GLU A 76 11.48 -1.48 -15.03
N ALA A 77 11.86 -0.99 -16.22
CA ALA A 77 11.26 -1.45 -17.48
C ALA A 77 11.48 -2.96 -17.72
N LEU A 78 12.68 -3.47 -17.41
CA LEU A 78 12.99 -4.90 -17.44
C LEU A 78 12.16 -5.68 -16.40
N HIS A 79 12.01 -5.14 -15.20
CA HIS A 79 11.18 -5.75 -14.16
C HIS A 79 9.71 -5.85 -14.60
N VAL A 80 9.14 -4.79 -15.18
CA VAL A 80 7.77 -4.82 -15.73
C VAL A 80 7.65 -5.85 -16.86
N SER A 81 8.65 -5.94 -17.74
CA SER A 81 8.72 -6.97 -18.79
C SER A 81 8.69 -8.38 -18.20
N HIS A 82 9.48 -8.62 -17.16
CA HIS A 82 9.51 -9.88 -16.43
C HIS A 82 8.17 -10.19 -15.73
N MET A 83 7.49 -9.18 -15.19
CA MET A 83 6.16 -9.34 -14.62
C MET A 83 5.13 -9.76 -15.68
N LEU A 84 5.19 -9.23 -16.90
CA LEU A 84 4.33 -9.67 -18.00
C LEU A 84 4.61 -11.13 -18.40
N ALA A 85 5.88 -11.52 -18.45
CA ALA A 85 6.29 -12.88 -18.79
C ALA A 85 5.87 -13.90 -17.73
N SER A 86 6.16 -13.62 -16.46
CA SER A 86 5.83 -14.50 -15.33
C SER A 86 4.33 -14.74 -15.13
N HIS A 87 3.47 -13.91 -15.72
CA HIS A 87 2.01 -14.10 -15.75
C HIS A 87 1.51 -14.73 -17.06
N GLY A 88 2.42 -15.14 -17.94
CA GLY A 88 2.13 -15.90 -19.15
C GLY A 88 1.59 -15.07 -20.33
N TYR A 89 1.78 -13.74 -20.35
CA TYR A 89 1.36 -12.93 -21.51
C TYR A 89 2.37 -12.95 -22.66
N LEU A 90 3.64 -13.22 -22.33
CA LEU A 90 4.72 -13.43 -23.28
C LEU A 90 5.69 -14.46 -22.69
N PHE A 91 6.50 -15.09 -23.54
CA PHE A 91 7.38 -16.17 -23.10
C PHE A 91 8.61 -16.30 -24.01
N PRO A 92 9.78 -16.72 -23.46
CA PRO A 92 10.94 -17.05 -24.28
C PRO A 92 10.68 -18.32 -25.08
N ILE A 93 11.19 -18.38 -26.31
CA ILE A 93 10.91 -19.51 -27.20
C ILE A 93 11.72 -20.77 -26.87
N ASP A 94 12.90 -20.60 -26.28
CA ASP A 94 13.90 -21.66 -26.08
C ASP A 94 14.19 -21.95 -24.59
N ASP A 95 13.34 -21.47 -23.68
CA ASP A 95 13.52 -21.64 -22.22
C ASP A 95 12.15 -21.90 -21.55
N HIS A 96 12.15 -22.71 -20.48
CA HIS A 96 10.99 -22.99 -19.64
C HIS A 96 10.80 -21.94 -18.53
N LEU A 97 11.83 -21.15 -18.22
CA LEU A 97 11.74 -20.06 -17.27
C LEU A 97 11.04 -18.85 -17.92
N LEU A 98 9.88 -18.47 -17.41
CA LEU A 98 9.11 -17.30 -17.86
C LEU A 98 9.74 -15.98 -17.41
N MET A 99 10.96 -15.71 -17.88
CA MET A 99 11.76 -14.55 -17.53
C MET A 99 12.16 -13.76 -18.78
N VAL A 100 12.21 -12.43 -18.66
CA VAL A 100 12.77 -11.57 -19.69
C VAL A 100 14.23 -11.23 -19.38
N LYS A 101 15.06 -11.27 -20.41
CA LYS A 101 16.44 -10.81 -20.47
C LYS A 101 16.52 -9.63 -21.43
N CYS A 102 17.25 -8.57 -21.09
CA CYS A 102 17.46 -7.41 -21.95
C CYS A 102 18.58 -7.67 -22.98
N ASP A 103 18.39 -8.70 -23.81
CA ASP A 103 19.36 -9.14 -24.83
C ASP A 103 18.62 -9.56 -26.13
N ASN A 104 19.34 -10.26 -27.02
CA ASN A 104 18.79 -10.75 -28.29
C ASN A 104 17.97 -12.06 -28.14
N THR A 105 17.63 -12.49 -26.92
CA THR A 105 16.74 -13.64 -26.70
C THR A 105 15.39 -13.38 -27.35
N PHE A 106 14.84 -14.40 -28.00
CA PHE A 106 13.56 -14.30 -28.70
C PHE A 106 12.37 -14.64 -27.81
N TYR A 107 11.34 -13.82 -27.90
CA TYR A 107 10.09 -13.96 -27.18
C TYR A 107 8.90 -14.01 -28.15
N ARG A 108 7.78 -14.55 -27.66
CA ARG A 108 6.48 -14.54 -28.34
C ARG A 108 5.40 -14.01 -27.41
N PHE A 109 4.37 -13.40 -27.99
CA PHE A 109 3.13 -13.11 -27.27
C PHE A 109 2.28 -14.38 -27.15
N GLN A 110 1.64 -14.52 -25.99
CA GLN A 110 0.67 -15.58 -25.73
C GLN A 110 -0.68 -15.25 -26.35
N THR A 111 -1.37 -16.29 -26.84
CA THR A 111 -2.73 -16.14 -27.35
C THR A 111 -3.71 -15.77 -26.23
N PRO A 112 -4.69 -14.86 -26.48
CA PRO A 112 -5.71 -14.48 -25.49
C PRO A 112 -6.49 -15.65 -24.89
N TYR A 113 -6.53 -16.79 -25.59
CA TYR A 113 -7.13 -18.01 -25.08
C TYR A 113 -6.43 -18.50 -23.80
N PHE A 114 -5.09 -18.45 -23.74
CA PHE A 114 -4.30 -18.90 -22.61
C PHE A 114 -4.03 -17.82 -21.56
N TRP A 115 -4.66 -16.64 -21.66
CA TRP A 115 -4.47 -15.59 -20.67
C TRP A 115 -5.02 -15.99 -19.29
N PRO A 116 -4.34 -15.62 -18.19
CA PRO A 116 -4.71 -16.01 -16.84
C PRO A 116 -6.07 -15.43 -16.38
N SER A 117 -6.54 -14.36 -17.01
CA SER A 117 -7.87 -13.79 -16.76
C SER A 117 -9.03 -14.73 -17.08
N ASN A 118 -8.80 -15.74 -17.92
CA ASN A 118 -9.78 -16.79 -18.21
C ASN A 118 -9.98 -17.77 -17.03
N CYS A 119 -9.31 -17.56 -15.89
CA CYS A 119 -9.48 -18.35 -14.67
C CYS A 119 -9.26 -19.85 -14.88
N TRP A 120 -8.14 -20.17 -15.53
CA TRP A 120 -7.70 -21.54 -15.79
C TRP A 120 -7.43 -22.31 -14.51
N GLU A 121 -8.03 -23.49 -14.36
CA GLU A 121 -7.72 -24.47 -13.31
C GLU A 121 -7.38 -25.82 -13.97
N PRO A 122 -6.21 -25.93 -14.62
CA PRO A 122 -5.87 -27.12 -15.40
C PRO A 122 -5.65 -28.33 -14.48
N GLU A 123 -6.30 -29.45 -14.83
CA GLU A 123 -6.24 -30.68 -14.05
C GLU A 123 -4.95 -31.46 -14.33
N ASN A 124 -4.60 -32.37 -13.42
CA ASN A 124 -3.46 -33.27 -13.63
C ASN A 124 -3.67 -34.22 -14.81
N THR A 125 -4.92 -34.54 -15.16
CA THR A 125 -5.25 -35.34 -16.36
C THR A 125 -4.85 -34.59 -17.63
N ASP A 126 -5.15 -33.29 -17.71
CA ASP A 126 -4.79 -32.45 -18.87
C ASP A 126 -3.27 -32.36 -19.04
N TYR A 127 -2.54 -32.18 -17.94
CA TYR A 127 -1.08 -32.14 -17.97
C TYR A 127 -0.48 -33.48 -18.38
N ALA A 128 -1.05 -34.60 -17.93
CA ALA A 128 -0.62 -35.94 -18.35
C ALA A 128 -0.81 -36.15 -19.85
N VAL A 129 -1.93 -35.69 -20.43
CA VAL A 129 -2.17 -35.73 -21.88
C VAL A 129 -1.14 -34.89 -22.63
N TYR A 130 -0.83 -33.67 -22.14
CA TYR A 130 0.18 -32.80 -22.73
C TYR A 130 1.58 -33.44 -22.74
N LEU A 131 2.06 -33.92 -21.60
CA LEU A 131 3.38 -34.56 -21.49
C LEU A 131 3.44 -35.85 -22.32
N CYS A 132 2.40 -36.67 -22.28
CA CYS A 132 2.31 -37.88 -23.09
C CYS A 132 2.36 -37.53 -24.59
N LYS A 133 1.64 -36.50 -25.04
CA LYS A 133 1.68 -36.02 -26.42
C LYS A 133 3.11 -35.61 -26.82
N ARG A 134 3.83 -34.88 -25.97
CA ARG A 134 5.22 -34.47 -26.23
C ARG A 134 6.18 -35.63 -26.44
N THR A 135 6.04 -36.72 -25.68
CA THR A 135 6.87 -37.91 -25.88
C THR A 135 6.70 -38.55 -27.27
N MET A 136 5.59 -38.28 -27.97
CA MET A 136 5.33 -38.83 -29.31
C MET A 136 6.07 -38.08 -30.43
N HIS A 137 6.72 -36.94 -30.14
CA HIS A 137 7.23 -36.06 -31.18
C HIS A 137 8.57 -36.46 -31.80
N ASN A 138 9.28 -37.49 -31.31
CA ASN A 138 10.58 -38.00 -31.84
C ASN A 138 11.51 -36.89 -32.37
N LYS A 139 11.64 -35.80 -31.60
CA LYS A 139 12.40 -34.60 -31.95
C LYS A 139 13.12 -34.12 -30.69
N ALA A 140 14.45 -33.97 -30.77
CA ALA A 140 15.29 -33.58 -29.63
C ALA A 140 14.81 -32.31 -28.91
N HIS A 141 14.39 -31.26 -29.65
CA HIS A 141 13.87 -30.01 -29.06
C HIS A 141 12.46 -30.12 -28.44
N LEU A 142 11.81 -31.28 -28.52
CA LEU A 142 10.53 -31.58 -27.90
C LEU A 142 10.65 -32.70 -26.87
N GLU A 143 11.87 -33.15 -26.58
CA GLU A 143 12.15 -34.05 -25.47
C GLU A 143 11.71 -33.39 -24.16
N LEU A 144 11.37 -34.22 -23.19
CA LEU A 144 10.96 -33.74 -21.88
C LEU A 144 12.20 -33.34 -21.12
N GLU A 145 12.15 -32.18 -20.47
CA GLU A 145 13.14 -31.82 -19.45
C GLU A 145 13.05 -32.79 -18.26
N ASP A 146 14.12 -32.90 -17.47
CA ASP A 146 14.19 -33.85 -16.35
C ASP A 146 13.00 -33.72 -15.38
N PHE A 147 12.61 -32.49 -15.04
CA PHE A 147 11.48 -32.24 -14.15
C PHE A 147 10.13 -32.62 -14.78
N GLU A 148 10.00 -32.48 -16.11
CA GLU A 148 8.80 -32.90 -16.84
C GLU A 148 8.72 -34.42 -16.94
N ALA A 149 9.85 -35.10 -17.15
CA ALA A 149 9.94 -36.55 -17.14
C ALA A 149 9.59 -37.12 -15.74
N GLU A 150 10.08 -36.49 -14.67
CA GLU A 150 9.72 -36.85 -13.29
C GLU A 150 8.22 -36.65 -13.03
N ASN A 151 7.65 -35.52 -13.49
CA ASN A 151 6.21 -35.27 -13.41
C ASN A 151 5.40 -36.29 -14.20
N LEU A 152 5.82 -36.65 -15.41
CA LEU A 152 5.17 -37.69 -16.21
C LEU A 152 5.17 -39.04 -15.48
N ALA A 153 6.30 -39.44 -14.89
CA ALA A 153 6.39 -40.69 -14.11
C ALA A 153 5.44 -40.68 -12.90
N LYS A 154 5.33 -39.55 -12.18
CA LYS A 154 4.36 -39.38 -11.08
C LYS A 154 2.92 -39.52 -11.59
N LEU A 155 2.59 -38.89 -12.72
CA LEU A 155 1.25 -38.94 -13.31
C LEU A 155 0.89 -40.34 -13.83
N GLN A 156 1.83 -41.06 -14.44
CA GLN A 156 1.65 -42.45 -14.86
C GLN A 156 1.33 -43.37 -13.67
N LYS A 157 2.02 -43.18 -12.54
CA LYS A 157 1.73 -43.90 -11.29
C LYS A 157 0.35 -43.53 -10.74
N MET A 158 0.00 -42.25 -10.73
CA MET A 158 -1.28 -41.74 -10.21
C MET A 158 -2.48 -42.18 -11.06
N PHE A 159 -2.32 -42.25 -12.38
CA PHE A 159 -3.37 -42.58 -13.34
C PHE A 159 -3.21 -43.96 -13.98
N CYS A 160 -2.53 -44.91 -13.33
CA CYS A 160 -2.19 -46.21 -13.93
C CYS A 160 -3.39 -46.95 -14.55
N ARG A 161 -4.57 -46.89 -13.92
CA ARG A 161 -5.81 -47.53 -14.41
C ARG A 161 -6.52 -46.77 -15.53
N LYS A 162 -6.18 -45.50 -15.74
CA LYS A 162 -6.77 -44.63 -16.77
C LYS A 162 -5.76 -44.26 -17.86
N TRP A 163 -4.54 -44.81 -17.80
CA TRP A 163 -3.44 -44.40 -18.65
C TRP A 163 -3.73 -44.63 -20.14
N GLU A 164 -4.39 -45.74 -20.49
CA GLU A 164 -4.79 -46.03 -21.87
C GLU A 164 -5.69 -44.93 -22.46
N PHE A 165 -6.61 -44.36 -21.66
CA PHE A 165 -7.46 -43.25 -22.11
C PHE A 165 -6.66 -41.95 -22.29
N ILE A 166 -5.72 -41.67 -21.38
CA ILE A 166 -4.80 -40.53 -21.50
C ILE A 166 -3.95 -40.65 -22.77
N PHE A 167 -3.39 -41.83 -23.02
CA PHE A 167 -2.60 -42.12 -24.21
C PHE A 167 -3.44 -41.97 -25.49
N MET A 168 -4.65 -42.54 -25.52
CA MET A 168 -5.57 -42.43 -26.66
C MET A 168 -5.93 -40.96 -26.95
N GLN A 169 -6.18 -40.17 -25.90
CA GLN A 169 -6.45 -38.73 -26.05
C GLN A 169 -5.23 -37.97 -26.57
N ALA A 170 -4.03 -38.25 -26.05
CA ALA A 170 -2.78 -37.65 -26.51
C ALA A 170 -2.50 -38.00 -27.98
N GLU A 171 -2.68 -39.27 -28.37
CA GLU A 171 -2.45 -39.75 -29.73
C GLU A 171 -3.44 -39.11 -30.72
N ALA A 172 -4.72 -38.98 -30.34
CA ALA A 172 -5.72 -38.31 -31.15
C ALA A 172 -5.36 -36.83 -31.38
N GLN A 173 -4.88 -36.13 -30.34
CA GLN A 173 -4.42 -34.75 -30.47
C GLN A 173 -3.16 -34.64 -31.35
N TYR A 174 -2.18 -35.52 -31.15
CA TYR A 174 -0.98 -35.60 -31.97
C TYR A 174 -1.32 -35.79 -33.46
N LYS A 175 -2.27 -36.67 -33.79
CA LYS A 175 -2.74 -36.90 -35.16
C LYS A 175 -3.38 -35.65 -35.78
N VAL A 176 -4.10 -34.85 -34.98
CA VAL A 176 -4.67 -33.56 -35.44
C VAL A 176 -3.55 -32.54 -35.67
N ASP A 177 -2.62 -32.41 -34.72
CA ASP A 177 -1.51 -31.46 -34.82
C ASP A 177 -0.61 -31.79 -36.02
N LYS A 178 -0.44 -33.08 -36.35
CA LYS A 178 0.32 -33.55 -37.53
C LYS A 178 -0.24 -33.08 -38.88
N LYS A 179 -1.53 -32.71 -38.95
CA LYS A 179 -2.17 -32.21 -40.17
C LYS A 179 -1.90 -30.72 -40.43
N ARG A 180 -1.44 -29.97 -39.42
CA ARG A 180 -1.17 -28.52 -39.53
C ARG A 180 0.16 -28.25 -40.22
N ASP A 181 0.32 -27.04 -40.77
CA ASP A 181 1.60 -26.59 -41.33
C ASP A 181 2.71 -26.62 -40.27
N ARG A 182 3.96 -26.82 -40.72
CA ARG A 182 5.12 -26.92 -39.82
C ARG A 182 5.32 -25.67 -38.97
N LEU A 183 5.20 -24.47 -39.57
CA LEU A 183 5.44 -23.22 -38.86
C LEU A 183 4.30 -22.90 -37.91
N GLU A 184 3.06 -23.15 -38.32
CA GLU A 184 1.88 -22.99 -37.46
C GLU A 184 1.96 -23.91 -36.24
N ARG A 185 2.32 -25.18 -36.45
CA ARG A 185 2.50 -26.15 -35.36
C ARG A 185 3.56 -25.70 -34.36
N GLN A 186 4.70 -25.19 -34.84
CA GLN A 186 5.76 -24.68 -33.96
C GLN A 186 5.26 -23.55 -33.04
N ILE A 187 4.43 -22.64 -33.56
CA ILE A 187 3.85 -21.55 -32.76
C ILE A 187 2.90 -22.13 -31.70
N LEU A 188 1.97 -22.98 -32.13
CA LEU A 188 0.95 -23.58 -31.26
C LEU A 188 1.57 -24.44 -30.15
N ASP A 189 2.57 -25.25 -30.47
CA ASP A 189 3.30 -26.07 -29.49
C ASP A 189 4.02 -25.18 -28.46
N SER A 190 4.63 -24.07 -28.89
CA SER A 190 5.30 -23.12 -27.97
C SER A 190 4.31 -22.36 -27.08
N GLN A 191 3.12 -22.02 -27.58
CA GLN A 191 2.06 -21.37 -26.81
C GLN A 191 1.48 -22.31 -25.75
N GLU A 192 1.24 -23.58 -26.10
CA GLU A 192 0.79 -24.60 -25.17
C GLU A 192 1.86 -24.91 -24.12
N ARG A 193 3.15 -24.96 -24.50
CA ARG A 193 4.27 -25.07 -23.54
C ARG A 193 4.27 -23.92 -22.53
N ALA A 194 4.20 -22.68 -23.00
CA ALA A 194 4.20 -21.51 -22.13
C ALA A 194 2.99 -21.46 -21.17
N PHE A 195 1.83 -21.99 -21.59
CA PHE A 195 0.69 -22.18 -20.70
C PHE A 195 1.03 -23.15 -19.56
N TRP A 196 1.68 -24.26 -19.87
CA TRP A 196 2.09 -25.22 -18.85
C TRP A 196 3.24 -24.71 -17.98
N ASP A 197 4.18 -23.92 -18.52
CA ASP A 197 5.24 -23.28 -17.73
C ASP A 197 4.67 -22.32 -16.67
N LEU A 198 3.51 -21.70 -16.94
CA LEU A 198 2.79 -20.87 -15.95
C LEU A 198 2.11 -21.73 -14.87
N HIS A 199 1.43 -22.80 -15.27
CA HIS A 199 0.56 -23.60 -14.39
C HIS A 199 1.26 -24.78 -13.70
N ARG A 200 2.42 -25.19 -14.20
CA ARG A 200 3.30 -26.25 -13.70
C ARG A 200 4.75 -25.75 -13.81
N PRO A 201 5.11 -24.69 -13.07
CA PRO A 201 6.39 -24.01 -13.24
C PRO A 201 7.58 -24.90 -12.87
N VAL A 202 8.74 -24.58 -13.45
CA VAL A 202 10.02 -25.21 -13.13
C VAL A 202 10.24 -25.17 -11.61
N PRO A 203 10.65 -26.28 -10.96
CA PRO A 203 10.90 -26.31 -9.52
C PRO A 203 11.83 -25.16 -9.06
N GLY A 204 11.44 -24.46 -7.99
CA GLY A 204 12.15 -23.29 -7.48
C GLY A 204 11.70 -21.95 -8.07
N SER A 205 10.87 -21.95 -9.12
CA SER A 205 10.26 -20.74 -9.67
C SER A 205 9.02 -20.32 -8.86
N VAL A 206 8.73 -19.01 -8.87
CA VAL A 206 7.52 -18.47 -8.24
C VAL A 206 6.28 -18.89 -9.03
N ASN A 207 5.31 -19.50 -8.36
CA ASN A 207 4.02 -19.83 -8.96
C ASN A 207 3.07 -18.62 -8.92
N THR A 208 3.02 -17.86 -10.00
CA THR A 208 2.18 -16.65 -10.12
C THR A 208 0.69 -16.93 -10.20
N THR A 209 0.29 -18.20 -10.35
CA THR A 209 -1.12 -18.61 -10.31
C THR A 209 -1.66 -18.78 -8.90
N GLU A 210 -0.79 -18.76 -7.87
CA GLU A 210 -1.22 -18.85 -6.48
C GLU A 210 -1.96 -17.59 -6.03
N VAL A 211 -3.08 -17.80 -5.34
CA VAL A 211 -3.95 -16.74 -4.84
C VAL A 211 -3.92 -16.74 -3.32
N ASP A 212 -3.75 -15.56 -2.71
CA ASP A 212 -3.85 -15.38 -1.26
C ASP A 212 -5.22 -15.88 -0.75
N PHE A 213 -5.21 -16.75 0.26
CA PHE A 213 -6.40 -17.37 0.84
C PHE A 213 -7.44 -16.34 1.33
N ARG A 214 -7.00 -15.14 1.74
CA ARG A 214 -7.88 -14.02 2.15
C ARG A 214 -8.64 -13.46 0.95
N LYS A 215 -8.07 -13.51 -0.25
CA LYS A 215 -8.71 -13.08 -1.50
C LYS A 215 -9.66 -14.15 -2.02
N LEU A 216 -9.31 -15.44 -1.91
CA LEU A 216 -10.20 -16.56 -2.24
C LEU A 216 -11.50 -16.54 -1.41
N SER A 217 -11.39 -16.21 -0.12
CA SER A 217 -12.55 -16.10 0.77
C SER A 217 -13.47 -14.92 0.43
N ARG A 218 -12.92 -13.82 -0.10
CA ARG A 218 -13.67 -12.60 -0.46
C ARG A 218 -14.41 -12.73 -1.79
N CYS A 219 -13.85 -13.46 -2.75
CA CYS A 219 -14.53 -13.72 -4.04
C CYS A 219 -15.59 -14.82 -3.93
N HIS A 220 -15.47 -15.78 -3.01
CA HIS A 220 -16.61 -16.66 -2.66
C HIS A 220 -17.66 -15.95 -1.79
N ARG A 221 -17.31 -14.80 -1.19
CA ARG A 221 -18.23 -13.82 -0.60
C ARG A 221 -18.76 -12.81 -1.63
N VAL A 222 -18.80 -13.15 -2.93
CA VAL A 222 -19.65 -12.38 -3.86
C VAL A 222 -21.00 -12.23 -3.18
N LYS A 223 -21.32 -10.97 -2.96
CA LYS A 223 -22.34 -10.53 -2.05
C LYS A 223 -23.62 -11.27 -2.41
N THR A 224 -24.15 -12.02 -1.46
CA THR A 224 -25.53 -12.46 -1.50
C THR A 224 -26.49 -11.27 -1.66
N SER A 225 -26.08 -10.01 -1.57
CA SER A 225 -26.94 -8.87 -1.95
C SER A 225 -27.36 -8.88 -3.42
N ASP A 226 -26.47 -9.25 -4.35
CA ASP A 226 -26.75 -9.11 -5.78
C ASP A 226 -27.24 -10.43 -6.39
N ALA A 227 -26.88 -11.57 -5.79
CA ALA A 227 -27.43 -12.89 -6.16
C ALA A 227 -28.85 -13.12 -5.61
N LEU A 228 -29.30 -12.39 -4.59
CA LEU A 228 -30.69 -12.42 -4.13
C LEU A 228 -31.65 -11.73 -5.10
N HIS A 229 -31.15 -10.95 -6.07
CA HIS A 229 -32.02 -10.26 -7.02
C HIS A 229 -32.57 -11.17 -8.13
N CYS A 230 -31.97 -12.34 -8.39
CA CYS A 230 -32.36 -13.18 -9.52
C CYS A 230 -32.71 -14.65 -9.20
N ARG A 231 -32.61 -15.14 -7.95
CA ARG A 231 -32.92 -16.56 -7.65
C ARG A 231 -33.75 -16.91 -6.41
N SER A 232 -34.31 -15.93 -5.68
CA SER A 232 -35.32 -16.24 -4.63
C SER A 232 -36.51 -15.30 -4.70
N ALA A 233 -37.32 -15.47 -5.75
CA ALA A 233 -38.70 -14.97 -5.79
C ALA A 233 -39.67 -15.84 -4.97
N CYS A 234 -39.18 -16.84 -4.22
CA CYS A 234 -39.98 -17.59 -3.26
C CYS A 234 -39.25 -17.65 -1.90
N HIS A 235 -39.75 -16.86 -0.95
CA HIS A 235 -39.50 -16.97 0.51
C HIS A 235 -38.21 -16.34 1.06
N GLN A 236 -38.11 -15.01 1.01
CA GLN A 236 -37.36 -14.26 2.03
C GLN A 236 -38.36 -13.62 3.00
N ASN A 237 -38.17 -13.87 4.29
CA ASN A 237 -39.04 -13.38 5.37
C ASN A 237 -39.08 -11.85 5.37
N SER A 238 -40.27 -11.26 5.29
CA SER A 238 -40.54 -9.81 5.25
C SER A 238 -39.90 -9.01 6.41
N THR A 239 -39.56 -9.69 7.51
CA THR A 239 -38.91 -9.13 8.70
C THR A 239 -37.46 -8.69 8.46
N THR A 240 -36.65 -9.45 7.73
CA THR A 240 -35.21 -9.14 7.53
C THR A 240 -34.98 -7.97 6.57
N LEU A 241 -35.87 -7.79 5.60
CA LEU A 241 -35.82 -6.68 4.65
C LEU A 241 -36.20 -5.35 5.33
N ASN A 242 -37.19 -5.37 6.22
CA ASN A 242 -37.59 -4.21 7.01
C ASN A 242 -36.50 -3.76 7.98
N GLU A 243 -35.76 -4.68 8.61
CA GLU A 243 -34.62 -4.34 9.46
C GLU A 243 -33.46 -3.73 8.67
N HIS A 244 -33.18 -4.23 7.47
CA HIS A 244 -32.19 -3.64 6.57
C HIS A 244 -32.54 -2.19 6.21
N TYR A 245 -33.77 -1.92 5.77
CA TYR A 245 -34.19 -0.55 5.43
C TYR A 245 -34.21 0.38 6.64
N LYS A 246 -34.59 -0.10 7.83
CA LYS A 246 -34.49 0.68 9.07
C LYS A 246 -33.04 1.06 9.38
N GLY A 247 -32.10 0.12 9.24
CA GLY A 247 -30.67 0.38 9.44
C GLY A 247 -30.11 1.37 8.41
N GLU A 248 -30.51 1.25 7.14
CA GLU A 248 -30.11 2.17 6.08
C GLU A 248 -30.64 3.59 6.31
N ILE A 249 -31.92 3.73 6.70
CA ILE A 249 -32.53 5.01 7.05
C ILE A 249 -31.81 5.65 8.23
N GLN A 250 -31.52 4.89 9.28
CA GLN A 250 -30.80 5.40 10.45
C GLN A 250 -29.39 5.87 10.07
N MET A 251 -28.66 5.11 9.25
CA MET A 251 -27.36 5.51 8.74
C MET A 251 -27.46 6.82 7.94
N LEU A 252 -28.42 6.94 7.02
CA LEU A 252 -28.61 8.14 6.22
C LEU A 252 -28.98 9.36 7.07
N GLN A 253 -29.84 9.19 8.07
CA GLN A 253 -30.20 10.24 9.03
C GLN A 253 -28.97 10.71 9.82
N SER A 254 -28.14 9.78 10.32
CA SER A 254 -26.87 10.14 10.98
C SER A 254 -25.91 10.87 10.05
N ARG A 255 -25.86 10.50 8.76
CA ARG A 255 -25.03 11.19 7.77
C ARG A 255 -25.52 12.62 7.51
N LEU A 256 -26.84 12.83 7.46
CA LEU A 256 -27.49 14.12 7.22
C LEU A 256 -27.34 15.07 8.41
N ALA A 257 -27.35 14.54 9.64
CA ALA A 257 -27.15 15.31 10.87
C ALA A 257 -25.73 15.87 11.02
N ARG A 258 -24.77 15.41 10.21
CA ARG A 258 -23.41 15.97 10.21
C ARG A 258 -23.40 17.31 9.51
N ASN A 259 -22.88 18.33 10.20
CA ASN A 259 -22.66 19.65 9.60
C ASN A 259 -21.74 19.51 8.39
N ALA A 260 -22.25 19.83 7.20
CA ALA A 260 -21.49 19.82 5.96
C ALA A 260 -21.12 21.26 5.55
N LEU A 261 -19.86 21.48 5.22
CA LEU A 261 -19.38 22.74 4.66
C LEU A 261 -19.45 22.70 3.13
N LYS A 262 -19.69 23.85 2.49
CA LYS A 262 -19.71 23.97 1.01
C LYS A 262 -18.36 23.55 0.43
N THR A 263 -18.35 22.74 -0.63
CA THR A 263 -17.12 22.26 -1.29
C THR A 263 -16.18 23.39 -1.70
N SER A 264 -16.69 24.57 -2.11
CA SER A 264 -15.86 25.74 -2.41
C SER A 264 -15.18 26.34 -1.16
N LYS A 265 -15.89 26.41 -0.03
CA LYS A 265 -15.33 26.80 1.27
C LYS A 265 -14.37 25.74 1.82
N VAL A 266 -14.62 24.45 1.56
CA VAL A 266 -13.72 23.35 1.92
C VAL A 266 -12.47 23.35 1.01
N ALA A 267 -12.60 23.62 -0.27
CA ALA A 267 -11.47 23.68 -1.20
C ALA A 267 -10.57 24.91 -0.94
N GLU A 268 -11.15 26.10 -0.71
CA GLU A 268 -10.37 27.31 -0.43
C GLU A 268 -9.79 27.34 0.99
N LEU A 269 -10.52 26.83 1.98
CA LEU A 269 -10.12 26.90 3.39
C LEU A 269 -9.42 25.61 3.84
N TYR A 270 -9.98 24.42 3.61
CA TYR A 270 -9.43 23.17 4.16
C TYR A 270 -8.30 22.59 3.33
N VAL A 271 -8.35 22.59 1.99
CA VAL A 271 -7.23 21.99 1.22
C VAL A 271 -5.96 22.80 1.43
N CYS A 272 -6.04 24.13 1.38
CA CYS A 272 -4.90 24.99 1.71
C CYS A 272 -4.49 24.89 3.18
N ILE A 273 -5.40 24.99 4.16
CA ILE A 273 -5.03 24.91 5.58
C ILE A 273 -4.51 23.53 5.96
N VAL A 274 -5.10 22.44 5.46
CA VAL A 274 -4.63 21.07 5.74
C VAL A 274 -3.30 20.81 5.07
N ILE A 275 -3.09 21.20 3.81
CA ILE A 275 -1.78 21.06 3.16
C ILE A 275 -0.74 21.93 3.87
N ILE A 276 -1.05 23.19 4.19
CA ILE A 276 -0.13 24.10 4.92
C ILE A 276 0.19 23.53 6.31
N ASN A 277 -0.81 23.03 7.04
CA ASN A 277 -0.60 22.43 8.36
C ASN A 277 0.18 21.11 8.27
N LEU A 278 -0.07 20.27 7.26
CA LEU A 278 0.70 19.03 7.04
C LEU A 278 2.14 19.33 6.63
N ILE A 279 2.36 20.33 5.78
CA ILE A 279 3.70 20.80 5.40
C ILE A 279 4.40 21.34 6.65
N ALA A 280 3.79 22.27 7.39
CA ALA A 280 4.38 22.81 8.62
C ALA A 280 4.65 21.71 9.67
N TYR A 281 3.73 20.76 9.82
CA TYR A 281 3.90 19.60 10.70
C TYR A 281 5.11 18.74 10.28
N SER A 282 5.28 18.53 8.97
CA SER A 282 6.38 17.75 8.40
C SER A 282 7.71 18.51 8.49
N GLU A 283 7.73 19.80 8.19
CA GLU A 283 8.92 20.67 8.28
C GLU A 283 9.45 20.75 9.71
N GLN A 284 8.56 20.91 10.69
CA GLN A 284 8.93 20.92 12.11
C GLN A 284 9.49 19.57 12.58
N ARG A 285 9.10 18.47 11.93
CA ARG A 285 9.53 17.10 12.26
C ARG A 285 10.68 16.58 11.40
N PHE A 286 11.03 17.27 10.33
CA PHE A 286 12.08 16.89 9.39
C PHE A 286 13.42 16.64 10.08
N GLU A 287 13.81 17.49 11.04
CA GLU A 287 15.07 17.33 11.79
C GLU A 287 15.09 16.05 12.66
N PHE A 288 13.92 15.51 12.99
CA PHE A 288 13.75 14.33 13.84
C PHE A 288 13.57 13.04 13.06
N ASP A 289 13.38 13.10 11.74
CA ASP A 289 13.17 11.94 10.89
C ASP A 289 14.52 11.31 10.47
N PRO A 290 14.83 10.08 10.93
CA PRO A 290 16.10 9.42 10.62
C PRO A 290 16.30 9.07 9.14
N ILE A 291 15.23 9.06 8.33
CA ILE A 291 15.30 8.82 6.88
C ILE A 291 15.85 10.06 6.17
N PHE A 292 15.44 11.26 6.60
CA PHE A 292 15.85 12.51 5.97
C PHE A 292 17.08 13.16 6.63
N LYS A 293 17.22 13.03 7.95
CA LYS A 293 18.34 13.58 8.71
C LYS A 293 19.00 12.49 9.54
N ALA A 294 20.24 12.18 9.20
CA ALA A 294 21.02 11.17 9.92
C ALA A 294 21.05 11.48 11.44
N PRO A 295 20.69 10.52 12.30
CA PRO A 295 20.78 10.68 13.73
C PRO A 295 22.24 10.71 14.19
N GLU A 296 22.52 11.47 15.24
CA GLU A 296 23.81 11.50 15.93
C GLU A 296 23.71 10.66 17.20
N PRO A 297 24.64 9.72 17.49
CA PRO A 297 25.94 9.55 16.82
C PRO A 297 25.88 8.89 15.43
N SER A 298 25.07 7.85 15.23
CA SER A 298 24.84 7.25 13.90
C SER A 298 23.54 6.45 13.84
N ASN A 299 23.04 6.16 12.64
CA ASN A 299 21.86 5.31 12.46
C ASN A 299 22.25 3.83 12.68
N PRO A 300 21.69 3.15 13.69
CA PRO A 300 22.06 1.76 14.00
C PRO A 300 21.85 0.78 12.85
N TRP A 301 20.90 1.03 11.96
CA TRP A 301 20.63 0.18 10.79
C TRP A 301 21.67 0.31 9.68
N ILE A 302 22.52 1.35 9.73
CA ILE A 302 23.56 1.62 8.72
C ILE A 302 24.94 1.34 9.31
N SER A 303 25.17 1.68 10.57
CA SER A 303 26.48 1.56 11.23
C SER A 303 26.67 0.30 12.05
N ASP A 304 25.61 -0.49 12.28
CA ASP A 304 25.56 -1.62 13.21
C ASP A 304 25.98 -1.26 14.65
N GLN A 305 25.96 0.03 15.02
CA GLN A 305 26.22 0.52 16.37
C GLN A 305 24.91 0.90 17.08
N VAL A 306 24.73 0.44 18.32
CA VAL A 306 23.48 0.63 19.07
C VAL A 306 23.44 1.89 19.95
N ASP A 307 24.54 2.65 20.00
CA ASP A 307 24.71 3.82 20.89
C ASP A 307 23.53 4.79 20.84
N TYR A 308 22.98 5.04 19.63
CA TYR A 308 21.84 5.93 19.46
C TYR A 308 20.58 5.44 20.19
N TRP A 309 20.31 4.13 20.21
CA TRP A 309 19.18 3.56 20.96
C TRP A 309 19.42 3.55 22.46
N GLU A 310 20.69 3.52 22.89
CA GLU A 310 21.04 3.47 24.31
C GLU A 310 21.13 4.85 24.97
N LEU A 311 21.05 5.94 24.19
CA LEU A 311 20.99 7.32 24.71
C LEU A 311 19.89 7.51 25.76
N ASP A 312 18.75 6.83 25.62
CA ASP A 312 17.66 6.94 26.60
C ASP A 312 17.95 6.19 27.91
N ARG A 313 18.87 5.23 27.91
CA ARG A 313 19.24 4.43 29.10
C ARG A 313 20.24 5.15 29.99
N THR A 314 21.02 6.09 29.45
CA THR A 314 22.00 6.87 30.21
C THR A 314 21.34 7.90 31.13
N GLY A 315 20.05 8.20 30.93
CA GLY A 315 19.31 9.22 31.67
C GLY A 315 19.64 10.65 31.24
N GLU A 316 20.56 10.84 30.29
CA GLU A 316 20.89 12.16 29.75
C GLU A 316 19.87 12.57 28.69
N ILE A 317 19.18 13.70 28.93
CA ILE A 317 18.17 14.21 28.00
C ILE A 317 18.87 15.12 26.99
N SER A 318 18.94 14.69 25.73
CA SER A 318 19.57 15.50 24.68
C SER A 318 18.77 16.77 24.38
N ALA A 319 19.46 17.87 24.05
CA ALA A 319 18.81 19.13 23.65
C ALA A 319 17.86 18.94 22.46
N LYS A 320 18.19 18.02 21.53
CA LYS A 320 17.30 17.65 20.41
C LYS A 320 15.99 17.06 20.94
N ARG A 321 16.04 16.08 21.85
CA ARG A 321 14.86 15.49 22.49
C ARG A 321 14.01 16.55 23.20
N VAL A 322 14.63 17.45 23.97
CA VAL A 322 13.91 18.55 24.67
C VAL A 322 13.20 19.49 23.68
N LYS A 323 13.86 19.89 22.58
CA LYS A 323 13.25 20.76 21.56
C LYS A 323 11.97 20.18 20.97
N ARG A 324 11.86 18.85 20.90
CA ARG A 324 10.67 18.16 20.40
C ARG A 324 9.43 18.43 21.25
N TRP A 325 9.61 18.61 22.56
CA TRP A 325 8.52 18.90 23.49
C TRP A 325 7.80 20.21 23.19
N ALA A 326 8.46 21.19 22.55
CA ALA A 326 7.84 22.46 22.17
C ALA A 326 7.00 22.37 20.88
N LEU A 327 7.10 21.29 20.10
CA LEU A 327 6.35 21.13 18.86
C LEU A 327 4.85 20.97 19.12
N SER A 328 4.48 20.21 20.16
CA SER A 328 3.11 20.14 20.64
C SER A 328 3.06 19.60 22.07
N PHE A 329 1.95 19.86 22.75
CA PHE A 329 1.71 19.31 24.09
C PHE A 329 1.70 17.77 24.09
N ASP A 330 1.25 17.15 22.99
CA ASP A 330 1.29 15.69 22.82
C ASP A 330 2.72 15.15 22.78
N GLU A 331 3.67 15.85 22.14
CA GLU A 331 5.08 15.45 22.14
C GLU A 331 5.65 15.47 23.56
N LEU A 332 5.35 16.51 24.34
CA LEU A 332 5.74 16.61 25.75
C LEU A 332 5.15 15.46 26.59
N LEU A 333 3.84 15.18 26.46
CA LEU A 333 3.17 14.16 27.27
C LEU A 333 3.54 12.73 26.84
N SER A 334 3.91 12.52 25.57
CA SER A 334 4.36 11.20 25.09
C SER A 334 5.74 10.81 25.63
N ASP A 335 6.55 11.80 26.01
CA ASP A 335 7.89 11.58 26.57
C ASP A 335 7.82 11.46 28.10
N LEU A 336 8.37 10.35 28.64
CA LEU A 336 8.46 10.15 30.10
C LEU A 336 9.24 11.26 30.81
N ALA A 337 10.41 11.63 30.27
CA ALA A 337 11.25 12.67 30.85
C ALA A 337 10.58 14.05 30.70
N GLY A 338 9.86 14.26 29.59
CA GLY A 338 9.03 15.44 29.37
C GLY A 338 7.95 15.59 30.44
N ARG A 339 7.21 14.51 30.73
CA ARG A 339 6.20 14.49 31.80
C ARG A 339 6.79 14.74 33.18
N GLU A 340 7.93 14.16 33.51
CA GLU A 340 8.60 14.40 34.80
C GLU A 340 9.04 15.86 34.97
N CYS A 341 9.64 16.46 33.93
CA CYS A 341 10.01 17.87 33.93
C CYS A 341 8.79 18.79 34.03
N PHE A 342 7.72 18.48 33.29
CA PHE A 342 6.48 19.23 33.34
C PHE A 342 5.79 19.12 34.70
N MET A 343 5.80 17.93 35.31
CA MET A 343 5.27 17.70 36.66
C MET A 343 5.99 18.56 37.71
N LYS A 344 7.33 18.59 37.70
CA LYS A 344 8.12 19.44 38.59
C LYS A 344 7.79 20.93 38.42
N PHE A 345 7.47 21.36 37.20
CA PHE A 345 7.02 22.73 36.94
C PHE A 345 5.63 22.99 37.53
N LEU A 346 4.67 22.08 37.32
CA LEU A 346 3.31 22.20 37.85
C LEU A 346 3.27 22.18 39.38
N GLU A 347 4.14 21.39 40.03
CA GLU A 347 4.24 21.35 41.50
C GLU A 347 4.69 22.69 42.08
N LYS A 348 5.58 23.42 41.39
CA LYS A 348 5.99 24.78 41.80
C LYS A 348 4.84 25.79 41.68
N GLU A 349 3.93 25.56 40.74
CA GLU A 349 2.73 26.39 40.53
C GLU A 349 1.50 25.83 41.25
N TYR A 350 1.66 24.82 42.11
CA TYR A 350 0.56 24.15 42.84
C TYR A 350 -0.59 23.70 41.92
N SER A 351 -0.27 23.14 40.76
CA SER A 351 -1.24 22.69 39.73
C SER A 351 -0.98 21.27 39.20
N GLY A 352 -0.20 20.48 39.96
CA GLY A 352 0.23 19.13 39.57
C GLY A 352 -0.90 18.09 39.55
N GLU A 353 -2.00 18.33 40.26
CA GLU A 353 -3.19 17.48 40.28
C GLU A 353 -3.78 17.26 38.87
N ASN A 354 -3.69 18.26 37.99
CA ASN A 354 -4.21 18.20 36.63
C ASN A 354 -3.49 17.11 35.79
N LEU A 355 -2.17 17.05 35.88
CA LEU A 355 -1.39 16.04 35.16
C LEU A 355 -1.61 14.65 35.76
N ARG A 356 -1.61 14.53 37.09
CA ARG A 356 -1.86 13.24 37.76
C ARG A 356 -3.24 12.67 37.44
N PHE A 357 -4.27 13.52 37.40
CA PHE A 357 -5.61 13.12 36.97
C PHE A 357 -5.60 12.61 35.53
N TRP A 358 -5.01 13.38 34.60
CA TRP A 358 -4.93 12.99 33.20
C TRP A 358 -4.20 11.66 33.02
N GLU A 359 -3.06 11.46 33.70
CA GLU A 359 -2.30 10.19 33.69
C GLU A 359 -3.10 9.02 34.27
N ALA A 360 -3.86 9.25 35.36
CA ALA A 360 -4.71 8.23 35.95
C ALA A 360 -5.81 7.79 34.98
N VAL A 361 -6.41 8.72 34.22
CA VAL A 361 -7.38 8.41 33.16
C VAL A 361 -6.72 7.67 31.99
N GLN A 362 -5.51 8.05 31.55
CA GLN A 362 -4.79 7.27 30.54
C GLN A 362 -4.51 5.84 31.04
N SER A 363 -4.08 5.70 32.29
CA SER A 363 -3.83 4.39 32.94
C SER A 363 -5.11 3.54 33.08
N LEU A 364 -6.28 4.17 33.22
CA LEU A 364 -7.58 3.49 33.19
C LEU A 364 -7.89 2.92 31.81
N ARG A 365 -7.70 3.71 30.73
CA ARG A 365 -8.01 3.31 29.35
C ARG A 365 -7.31 2.00 28.96
N PHE A 366 -6.03 1.87 29.29
CA PHE A 366 -5.20 0.70 28.96
C PHE A 366 -5.16 -0.40 30.05
N SER A 367 -5.95 -0.27 31.13
CA SER A 367 -5.96 -1.26 32.23
C SER A 367 -6.57 -2.61 31.83
N SER A 368 -6.44 -3.65 32.65
CA SER A 368 -7.21 -4.90 32.45
C SER A 368 -8.68 -4.69 32.80
N CYS A 369 -9.63 -5.38 32.13
CA CYS A 369 -11.07 -5.16 32.35
C CYS A 369 -11.48 -5.37 33.82
N ARG A 370 -10.78 -6.24 34.54
CA ARG A 370 -11.02 -6.53 35.96
C ARG A 370 -10.66 -5.36 36.88
N LEU A 371 -9.71 -4.51 36.50
CA LEU A 371 -9.25 -3.37 37.30
C LEU A 371 -10.04 -2.09 37.00
N VAL A 372 -10.82 -2.06 35.92
CA VAL A 372 -11.59 -0.87 35.51
C VAL A 372 -12.50 -0.37 36.64
N PRO A 373 -13.34 -1.20 37.31
CA PRO A 373 -14.19 -0.70 38.38
C PRO A 373 -13.42 -0.07 39.54
N VAL A 374 -12.34 -0.75 39.98
CA VAL A 374 -11.48 -0.30 41.09
C VAL A 374 -10.81 1.04 40.74
N LYS A 375 -10.25 1.15 39.54
CA LYS A 375 -9.61 2.40 39.08
C LYS A 375 -10.62 3.53 38.90
N VAL A 376 -11.83 3.24 38.41
CA VAL A 376 -12.87 4.27 38.28
C VAL A 376 -13.23 4.84 39.66
N THR A 377 -13.45 3.98 40.65
CA THR A 377 -13.73 4.43 42.02
C THR A 377 -12.58 5.22 42.61
N ALA A 378 -11.33 4.77 42.43
CA ALA A 378 -10.15 5.48 42.92
C ALA A 378 -10.00 6.87 42.28
N ILE A 379 -10.09 6.97 40.95
CA ILE A 379 -9.98 8.25 40.23
C ILE A 379 -11.08 9.22 40.67
N TYR A 380 -12.32 8.75 40.81
CA TYR A 380 -13.40 9.59 41.28
C TYR A 380 -13.11 10.12 42.69
N ASN A 381 -12.76 9.24 43.63
CA ASN A 381 -12.51 9.62 45.01
C ASN A 381 -11.28 10.52 45.18
N ASP A 382 -10.26 10.38 44.35
CA ASP A 382 -9.04 11.17 44.47
C ASP A 382 -9.17 12.58 43.87
N TYR A 383 -9.95 12.75 42.80
CA TYR A 383 -9.93 13.97 41.98
C TYR A 383 -11.27 14.69 41.78
N LEU A 384 -12.41 14.00 41.84
CA LEU A 384 -13.72 14.58 41.47
C LEU A 384 -14.78 14.50 42.56
N GLY A 385 -14.61 13.60 43.54
CA GLY A 385 -15.54 13.42 44.64
C GLY A 385 -15.61 14.65 45.55
N PRO A 386 -16.69 14.82 46.33
CA PRO A 386 -16.87 15.96 47.23
C PRO A 386 -15.82 16.04 48.34
N THR A 387 -15.14 14.93 48.63
CA THR A 387 -14.04 14.82 49.60
C THR A 387 -12.72 14.46 48.93
N ALA A 388 -12.53 14.87 47.67
CA ALA A 388 -11.35 14.54 46.89
C ALA A 388 -10.06 15.03 47.55
N ALA A 389 -9.04 14.15 47.58
CA ALA A 389 -7.73 14.46 48.16
C ALA A 389 -6.92 15.42 47.28
N SER A 390 -7.17 15.45 45.98
CA SER A 390 -6.50 16.32 45.00
C SER A 390 -7.52 16.79 43.95
N PRO A 391 -8.47 17.67 44.32
CA PRO A 391 -9.57 18.04 43.45
C PRO A 391 -9.09 18.78 42.19
N VAL A 392 -9.54 18.35 41.02
CA VAL A 392 -9.29 19.05 39.75
C VAL A 392 -10.42 20.04 39.44
N ASN A 393 -10.08 21.14 38.76
CA ASN A 393 -11.08 22.13 38.35
C ASN A 393 -11.74 21.72 37.02
N VAL A 394 -12.97 21.22 37.11
CA VAL A 394 -13.78 20.82 35.95
C VAL A 394 -15.06 21.65 35.95
N ASP A 395 -15.43 22.16 34.77
CA ASP A 395 -16.67 22.94 34.65
C ASP A 395 -17.93 22.10 35.00
N SER A 396 -19.01 22.78 35.40
CA SER A 396 -20.23 22.12 35.90
C SER A 396 -20.87 21.20 34.86
N LYS A 397 -20.77 21.55 33.58
CA LYS A 397 -21.36 20.78 32.48
C LYS A 397 -20.59 19.48 32.24
N VAL A 398 -19.27 19.54 32.22
CA VAL A 398 -18.40 18.37 32.08
C VAL A 398 -18.54 17.47 33.31
N MET A 399 -18.70 18.04 34.50
CA MET A 399 -18.96 17.26 35.71
C MET A 399 -20.31 16.53 35.67
N GLU A 400 -21.37 17.17 35.15
CA GLU A 400 -22.67 16.53 34.93
C GLU A 400 -22.57 15.34 33.95
N ILE A 401 -21.88 15.54 32.82
CA ILE A 401 -21.64 14.47 31.83
C ILE A 401 -20.84 13.33 32.45
N THR A 402 -19.80 13.65 33.23
CA THR A 402 -18.96 12.66 33.91
C THR A 402 -19.77 11.85 34.92
N ASN A 403 -20.62 12.49 35.74
CA ASN A 403 -21.49 11.81 36.69
C ASN A 403 -22.48 10.86 35.98
N LYS A 404 -23.06 11.30 34.85
CA LYS A 404 -23.92 10.43 34.04
C LYS A 404 -23.17 9.23 33.48
N ASN A 405 -21.93 9.41 33.01
CA ASN A 405 -21.08 8.32 32.54
C ASN A 405 -20.67 7.34 33.66
N LEU A 406 -20.74 7.77 34.92
CA LEU A 406 -20.44 6.95 36.10
C LEU A 406 -21.66 6.15 36.59
N GLU A 407 -22.87 6.37 36.05
CA GLU A 407 -24.01 5.47 36.27
C GLU A 407 -23.76 4.08 35.68
N ASN A 408 -22.99 4.01 34.60
CA ASN A 408 -22.48 2.76 34.01
C ASN A 408 -20.96 2.86 33.78
N PRO A 409 -20.15 2.65 34.84
CA PRO A 409 -18.70 2.82 34.80
C PRO A 409 -18.00 2.00 33.72
N GLY A 410 -17.10 2.65 32.99
CA GLY A 410 -16.29 2.03 31.96
C GLY A 410 -14.96 2.75 31.75
N ARG A 411 -14.20 2.28 30.76
CA ARG A 411 -12.86 2.82 30.42
C ARG A 411 -12.87 4.28 29.96
N TRP A 412 -14.04 4.74 29.52
CA TRP A 412 -14.25 6.03 28.90
C TRP A 412 -15.05 6.98 29.80
N SER A 413 -15.31 6.59 31.06
CA SER A 413 -16.20 7.36 31.96
C SER A 413 -15.71 8.78 32.24
N PHE A 414 -14.39 9.01 32.17
CA PHE A 414 -13.76 10.32 32.43
C PHE A 414 -13.25 11.01 31.15
N ASP A 415 -13.63 10.57 29.95
CA ASP A 415 -13.05 11.11 28.71
C ASP A 415 -13.29 12.61 28.55
N GLU A 416 -14.49 13.08 28.82
CA GLU A 416 -14.84 14.51 28.74
C GLU A 416 -14.08 15.34 29.79
N ALA A 417 -13.95 14.84 31.02
CA ALA A 417 -13.18 15.48 32.07
C ALA A 417 -11.69 15.51 31.75
N ALA A 418 -11.13 14.42 31.24
CA ALA A 418 -9.72 14.35 30.85
C ALA A 418 -9.41 15.26 29.65
N GLU A 419 -10.32 15.38 28.68
CA GLU A 419 -10.18 16.31 27.56
C GLU A 419 -10.23 17.77 28.03
N HIS A 420 -11.16 18.08 28.95
CA HIS A 420 -11.24 19.40 29.56
C HIS A 420 -9.93 19.78 30.27
N ILE A 421 -9.41 18.91 31.13
CA ILE A 421 -8.15 19.12 31.87
C ILE A 421 -6.94 19.15 30.93
N TYR A 422 -6.91 18.32 29.89
CA TYR A 422 -5.88 18.37 28.85
C TYR A 422 -5.88 19.74 28.14
N CYS A 423 -7.05 20.24 27.73
CA CYS A 423 -7.18 21.55 27.10
C CYS A 423 -6.77 22.69 28.02
N LEU A 424 -7.13 22.61 29.31
CA LEU A 424 -6.72 23.56 30.34
C LEU A 424 -5.18 23.64 30.42
N MET A 425 -4.51 22.50 30.61
CA MET A 425 -3.05 22.45 30.67
C MET A 425 -2.41 22.89 29.34
N LYS A 426 -2.95 22.46 28.19
CA LYS A 426 -2.43 22.79 26.86
C LYS A 426 -2.44 24.30 26.58
N ASN A 427 -3.51 24.97 26.96
CA ASN A 427 -3.73 26.38 26.65
C ASN A 427 -3.06 27.32 27.66
N ASP A 428 -2.73 26.84 28.86
CA ASP A 428 -2.14 27.66 29.91
C ASP A 428 -0.81 27.10 30.43
N SER A 429 -0.81 26.07 31.27
CA SER A 429 0.39 25.56 31.94
C SER A 429 1.51 25.14 30.98
N TYR A 430 1.19 24.47 29.88
CA TYR A 430 2.14 24.09 28.83
C TYR A 430 2.75 25.32 28.14
N GLN A 431 1.93 26.32 27.82
CA GLN A 431 2.38 27.56 27.21
C GLN A 431 3.33 28.33 28.13
N ARG A 432 3.09 28.28 29.44
CA ARG A 432 4.00 28.86 30.46
C ARG A 432 5.27 28.03 30.63
N PHE A 433 5.16 26.69 30.66
CA PHE A 433 6.30 25.79 30.75
C PHE A 433 7.32 26.00 29.62
N ILE A 434 6.88 26.02 28.36
CA ILE A 434 7.79 26.21 27.20
C ILE A 434 8.46 27.61 27.20
N ARG A 435 7.86 28.60 27.86
CA ARG A 435 8.45 29.95 28.01
C ARG A 435 9.29 30.12 29.29
N SER A 436 9.21 29.17 30.21
CA SER A 436 9.88 29.20 31.51
C SER A 436 11.40 29.09 31.36
N ASP A 437 12.13 29.66 32.33
CA ASP A 437 13.58 29.53 32.35
C ASP A 437 14.01 28.07 32.61
N HIS A 438 13.17 27.30 33.32
CA HIS A 438 13.36 25.87 33.51
C HIS A 438 13.47 25.10 32.19
N TYR A 439 12.59 25.37 31.22
CA TYR A 439 12.66 24.75 29.90
C TYR A 439 13.86 25.27 29.08
N LYS A 440 14.15 26.58 29.13
CA LYS A 440 15.28 27.17 28.38
C LYS A 440 16.64 26.60 28.85
N GLU A 441 16.81 26.37 30.14
CA GLU A 441 17.99 25.73 30.71
C GLU A 441 18.17 24.30 30.15
N LEU A 442 17.08 23.52 30.05
CA LEU A 442 17.10 22.17 29.47
C LEU A 442 17.45 22.18 27.97
N VAL A 443 16.98 23.17 27.21
CA VAL A 443 17.29 23.30 25.77
C VAL A 443 18.73 23.75 25.52
N THR A 444 19.24 24.67 26.34
CA THR A 444 20.59 25.22 26.15
C THR A 444 21.67 24.28 26.63
N GLY A 445 21.36 23.37 27.56
CA GLY A 445 22.33 22.54 28.26
C GLY A 445 23.25 23.43 29.10
N GLU A 446 23.52 23.09 30.36
CA GLU A 446 24.48 23.85 31.15
C GLU A 446 25.88 23.83 30.51
N LYS A 447 26.20 24.83 29.65
CA LYS A 447 27.47 25.58 29.57
C LYS A 447 27.21 26.93 28.89
N LYS A 448 27.26 28.02 29.66
CA LYS A 448 27.38 29.39 29.13
C LYS A 448 28.60 29.50 28.21
N LYS A 449 28.39 29.71 26.91
CA LYS A 449 29.29 30.49 26.05
C LYS A 449 28.51 31.35 25.06
N VAL A 450 29.12 32.49 24.78
CA VAL A 450 28.56 33.74 24.25
C VAL A 450 28.17 33.67 22.76
N ASN A 451 27.10 34.38 22.43
CA ASN A 451 26.61 34.87 21.13
C ASN A 451 27.26 34.34 19.84
N HIS A 452 26.42 33.75 18.98
CA HIS A 452 26.32 34.19 17.59
C HIS A 452 24.86 34.17 17.12
N LYS A 453 24.39 35.33 16.67
CA LYS A 453 23.14 35.46 15.90
C LYS A 453 23.37 34.76 14.55
N SER A 454 22.61 33.71 14.28
CA SER A 454 22.43 33.20 12.93
C SER A 454 21.06 33.65 12.42
N ASP A 455 21.05 34.66 11.56
CA ASP A 455 19.91 35.00 10.74
C ASP A 455 19.65 33.85 9.76
N MET A 456 18.68 33.00 10.09
CA MET A 456 18.12 32.03 9.16
C MET A 456 16.62 32.28 9.09
N ASN A 457 16.21 33.09 8.11
CA ASN A 457 14.99 32.96 7.31
C ASN A 457 14.56 34.32 6.71
N ARG A 458 15.17 34.66 5.57
CA ARG A 458 14.61 35.66 4.64
C ARG A 458 14.45 35.18 3.20
N CYS A 459 14.85 33.95 2.86
CA CYS A 459 14.73 33.44 1.49
C CYS A 459 13.38 32.80 1.13
N PHE A 460 12.54 32.41 2.10
CA PHE A 460 11.29 31.68 1.77
C PHE A 460 10.02 32.54 1.71
N PHE A 461 10.08 33.81 2.16
CA PHE A 461 8.97 34.75 2.01
C PHE A 461 8.70 35.10 0.53
N TYR A 462 9.73 35.07 -0.33
CA TYR A 462 9.58 35.33 -1.76
C TYR A 462 8.87 34.19 -2.50
N TYR A 463 9.08 32.92 -2.10
CA TYR A 463 8.40 31.78 -2.71
C TYR A 463 6.92 31.71 -2.29
N TYR A 464 6.62 32.06 -1.04
CA TYR A 464 5.24 32.15 -0.50
C TYR A 464 4.43 33.29 -1.12
N PHE A 465 5.03 34.46 -1.35
CA PHE A 465 4.35 35.59 -2.02
C PHE A 465 4.13 35.31 -3.52
N PHE A 466 5.01 34.53 -4.16
CA PHE A 466 4.88 34.16 -5.57
C PHE A 466 3.76 33.12 -5.82
N LEU A 467 3.67 32.07 -5.00
CA LEU A 467 2.58 31.07 -5.09
C LEU A 467 1.20 31.67 -4.82
N ILE A 468 1.09 32.58 -3.85
CA ILE A 468 -0.17 33.28 -3.55
C ILE A 468 -0.54 34.25 -4.69
N ASN A 469 0.42 34.96 -5.28
CA ASN A 469 0.14 35.85 -6.41
C ASN A 469 -0.19 35.11 -7.71
N GLU A 470 0.49 34.01 -8.05
CA GLU A 470 0.17 33.21 -9.24
C GLU A 470 -1.23 32.57 -9.14
N CYS A 471 -1.62 32.08 -7.95
CA CYS A 471 -2.99 31.60 -7.72
C CYS A 471 -4.05 32.72 -7.78
N LEU A 472 -3.72 33.94 -7.36
CA LEU A 472 -4.63 35.09 -7.42
C LEU A 472 -4.70 35.71 -8.83
N VAL A 473 -3.60 35.71 -9.58
CA VAL A 473 -3.50 36.24 -10.96
C VAL A 473 -4.10 35.27 -11.97
N GLY A 474 -3.99 33.96 -11.77
CA GLY A 474 -4.59 32.92 -12.63
C GLY A 474 -6.12 33.00 -12.76
N ARG A 475 -6.82 33.62 -11.78
CA ARG A 475 -8.28 33.87 -11.87
C ARG A 475 -8.66 35.06 -12.76
N LYS A 476 -7.74 35.99 -13.08
CA LYS A 476 -8.03 37.08 -14.04
C LYS A 476 -7.95 36.62 -15.50
N ASN A 477 -7.31 35.47 -15.78
CA ASN A 477 -7.03 34.99 -17.14
C ASN A 477 -7.69 33.65 -17.51
N GLY A 478 -8.64 33.14 -16.70
CA GLY A 478 -9.49 32.01 -17.09
C GLY A 478 -8.84 30.61 -17.11
N TRP A 479 -8.03 30.27 -16.11
CA TRP A 479 -7.33 28.97 -16.05
C TRP A 479 -8.23 27.91 -15.40
N SER A 480 -8.60 26.86 -16.15
CA SER A 480 -9.37 25.72 -15.64
C SER A 480 -8.48 24.50 -15.43
N THR A 481 -8.24 24.17 -14.15
CA THR A 481 -7.69 22.94 -13.56
C THR A 481 -6.22 22.97 -13.09
N LEU A 482 -6.01 22.34 -11.92
CA LEU A 482 -4.75 22.18 -11.19
C LEU A 482 -3.70 21.34 -11.95
N GLY A 483 -4.10 20.65 -13.03
CA GLY A 483 -3.24 19.78 -13.85
C GLY A 483 -2.19 20.56 -14.65
N ASP A 484 -2.52 21.77 -15.10
CA ASP A 484 -1.60 22.60 -15.89
C ASP A 484 -0.50 23.25 -15.03
N LEU A 485 -0.75 23.43 -13.73
CA LEU A 485 0.23 24.00 -12.79
C LEU A 485 1.33 22.97 -12.44
N ILE A 486 0.95 21.70 -12.31
CA ILE A 486 1.87 20.61 -11.94
C ILE A 486 2.71 20.17 -13.17
N SER A 487 2.13 20.15 -14.37
CA SER A 487 2.84 19.72 -15.59
C SER A 487 3.98 20.65 -16.03
N ARG A 488 4.05 21.89 -15.53
CA ARG A 488 5.09 22.86 -15.89
C ARG A 488 6.15 23.09 -14.81
N GLN A 489 6.06 22.42 -13.66
CA GLN A 489 6.99 22.63 -12.54
C GLN A 489 8.22 21.69 -12.53
N THR A 490 8.32 20.73 -13.46
CA THR A 490 9.44 19.77 -13.57
C THR A 490 10.68 20.29 -14.31
N ARG A 491 10.95 21.60 -14.30
CA ARG A 491 12.18 22.13 -14.90
C ARG A 491 12.86 23.23 -14.07
N TYR A 492 13.15 22.95 -12.80
CA TYR A 492 14.14 23.71 -12.04
C TYR A 492 14.99 22.78 -11.17
N VAL A 493 16.17 22.47 -11.68
CA VAL A 493 17.28 21.93 -10.89
C VAL A 493 17.91 23.12 -10.18
N VAL A 494 17.91 23.12 -8.84
CA VAL A 494 18.71 24.07 -8.07
C VAL A 494 20.12 23.48 -7.94
N THR A 495 21.00 23.83 -8.87
CA THR A 495 22.44 23.80 -8.61
C THR A 495 22.82 25.12 -7.97
N THR A 496 23.23 25.08 -6.71
CA THR A 496 23.95 26.16 -6.06
C THR A 496 25.29 26.34 -6.75
N ASP A 497 25.38 27.28 -7.68
CA ASP A 497 26.40 28.34 -7.64
C ASP A 497 26.47 29.13 -8.95
N LYS A 498 26.44 30.46 -8.77
CA LYS A 498 26.87 31.52 -9.70
C LYS A 498 26.02 31.76 -10.95
N VAL A 499 25.35 32.91 -10.89
CA VAL A 499 24.76 33.67 -11.99
C VAL A 499 25.80 33.91 -13.10
N HIS A 500 25.55 33.38 -14.29
CA HIS A 500 25.92 34.04 -15.55
C HIS A 500 24.82 33.80 -16.59
N LEU A 501 24.27 34.90 -17.10
CA LEU A 501 23.43 34.93 -18.31
C LEU A 501 24.22 34.36 -19.48
N ILE A 502 23.69 33.35 -20.18
CA ILE A 502 23.90 33.18 -21.62
C ILE A 502 22.56 32.78 -22.26
N ARG A 503 22.12 33.60 -23.22
CA ARG A 503 21.00 33.34 -24.14
C ARG A 503 21.31 32.09 -24.97
N PHE A 504 20.35 31.17 -25.10
CA PHE A 504 19.71 30.79 -26.36
C PHE A 504 18.33 30.20 -26.08
#